data_AF-A0A7S4HGH0-F1
#
_entry.id   AF-A0A7S4HGH0-F1
#
_cell.length_a   1.000
_cell.length_b   1.000
_cell.length_c   1.000
_cell.angle_alpha   90.00
_cell.angle_beta   90.00
_cell.angle_gamma   90.00
#
_symmetry.space_group_name_H-M   'P 1'
#
loop_
_entity.id
_entity.type
_entity.pdbx_description
1 polymer ?
#
loop_
_entity_poly.entity_id
_entity_poly.type
_entity_poly.pdbx_seq_one_letter_code
_entity_poly.pdbx_strand_id
1 'polypeptide(L)'
;GASRVTLTDGQDNVLTLASENVAANQALYANAVVDVQRLFWGEPPVTLQRSDWILGSGITYSRELHAPLLTTLCDLRQKSPECRVVLAHEKRVPIPVGQ
;
A
#
# COMPACT_ATOMS: atom_id res chain seq x y z
N GLY A 1 -1.11 17.97 5.33
CA GLY A 1 -1.29 16.52 5.07
C GLY A 1 -1.49 16.29 3.60
N ALA A 2 -1.61 15.03 3.17
CA ALA A 2 -1.97 14.71 1.78
C ALA A 2 -3.39 15.22 1.47
N SER A 3 -3.62 15.72 0.24
CA SER A 3 -4.95 16.14 -0.23
C SER A 3 -5.81 14.95 -0.69
N ARG A 4 -5.16 13.86 -1.11
CA ARG A 4 -5.78 12.59 -1.48
C ARG A 4 -4.93 11.41 -1.03
N VAL A 5 -5.56 10.36 -0.53
CA VAL A 5 -4.93 9.09 -0.15
C VAL A 5 -5.78 7.95 -0.71
N THR A 6 -5.16 7.04 -1.44
CA THR A 6 -5.80 5.76 -1.81
C THR A 6 -5.17 4.65 -0.98
N LEU A 7 -5.98 3.97 -0.18
CA LEU A 7 -5.60 2.77 0.57
C LEU A 7 -5.87 1.54 -0.29
N THR A 8 -4.91 0.61 -0.35
CA THR A 8 -5.04 -0.59 -1.17
C THR A 8 -4.67 -1.87 -0.45
N ASP A 9 -5.43 -2.92 -0.72
CA ASP A 9 -5.13 -4.30 -0.34
C ASP A 9 -5.69 -5.28 -1.39
N GLY A 10 -5.25 -6.54 -1.36
CA GLY A 10 -5.81 -7.59 -2.20
C GLY A 10 -7.05 -8.24 -1.58
N GLN A 11 -7.16 -8.28 -0.26
CA GLN A 11 -8.20 -9.07 0.41
C GLN A 11 -9.44 -8.23 0.74
N ASP A 12 -10.62 -8.72 0.36
CA ASP A 12 -11.89 -8.00 0.53
C ASP A 12 -12.21 -7.67 1.99
N ASN A 13 -11.92 -8.59 2.93
CA ASN A 13 -12.11 -8.35 4.36
C ASN A 13 -11.22 -7.20 4.88
N VAL A 14 -9.99 -7.06 4.35
CA VAL A 14 -9.09 -5.96 4.71
C VAL A 14 -9.60 -4.64 4.13
N LEU A 15 -10.15 -4.65 2.92
CA LEU A 15 -10.76 -3.46 2.30
C LEU A 15 -12.04 -3.01 3.05
N THR A 16 -12.87 -3.94 3.51
CA THR A 16 -14.01 -3.64 4.37
C THR A 16 -13.55 -2.94 5.64
N LEU A 17 -12.58 -3.54 6.36
CA LEU A 17 -12.03 -2.95 7.58
C LEU A 17 -11.38 -1.58 7.33
N ALA A 18 -10.66 -1.41 6.22
CA ALA A 18 -10.07 -0.13 5.85
C ALA A 18 -11.15 0.94 5.60
N SER A 19 -12.25 0.57 4.96
CA SER A 19 -13.39 1.48 4.70
C SER A 19 -14.08 1.90 6.00
N GLU A 20 -14.27 0.97 6.94
CA GLU A 20 -14.80 1.26 8.28
C GLU A 20 -13.87 2.20 9.06
N ASN A 21 -12.56 1.95 9.03
CA ASN A 21 -11.56 2.80 9.66
C ASN A 21 -11.53 4.21 9.05
N VAL A 22 -11.70 4.32 7.73
CA VAL A 22 -11.85 5.61 7.06
C VAL A 22 -13.08 6.33 7.61
N ALA A 23 -14.27 5.71 7.56
CA ALA A 23 -15.49 6.32 8.07
C ALA A 23 -15.40 6.77 9.53
N ALA A 24 -14.82 5.93 10.40
CA ALA A 24 -14.66 6.24 11.83
C ALA A 24 -13.72 7.42 12.11
N ASN A 25 -12.77 7.71 11.21
CA ASN A 25 -11.75 8.74 11.40
C ASN A 25 -11.96 9.99 10.53
N GLN A 26 -13.03 10.07 9.74
CA GLN A 26 -13.25 11.13 8.75
C GLN A 26 -13.12 12.56 9.31
N ALA A 27 -13.54 12.77 10.56
CA ALA A 27 -13.45 14.05 11.26
C ALA A 27 -11.99 14.54 11.45
N LEU A 28 -11.00 13.63 11.44
CA LEU A 28 -9.59 13.96 11.64
C LEU A 28 -8.92 14.54 10.38
N TYR A 29 -9.55 14.43 9.21
CA TYR A 29 -8.94 14.81 7.92
C TYR A 29 -9.94 15.48 6.97
N ALA A 30 -10.78 16.37 7.50
CA ALA A 30 -11.92 16.99 6.80
C ALA A 30 -11.68 17.54 5.37
N ASN A 31 -10.44 17.90 5.01
CA ASN A 31 -10.08 18.44 3.69
C ASN A 31 -9.38 17.45 2.76
N ALA A 32 -9.15 16.21 3.21
CA ALA A 32 -8.50 15.16 2.41
C ALA A 32 -9.54 14.17 1.90
N VAL A 33 -9.35 13.72 0.66
CA VAL A 33 -10.13 12.61 0.09
C VAL A 33 -9.40 11.30 0.40
N VAL A 34 -10.05 10.38 1.10
CA VAL A 34 -9.51 9.04 1.35
C VAL A 34 -10.41 8.03 0.68
N ASP A 35 -9.85 7.25 -0.25
CA ASP A 35 -10.55 6.18 -0.94
C ASP A 35 -9.86 4.83 -0.70
N VAL A 36 -10.65 3.76 -0.79
CA VAL A 36 -10.19 2.38 -0.60
C VAL A 36 -10.41 1.63 -1.91
N GLN A 37 -9.36 1.02 -2.44
CA GLN A 37 -9.40 0.30 -3.71
C GLN A 37 -8.69 -1.04 -3.61
N ARG A 38 -9.19 -2.04 -4.34
CA ARG A 38 -8.52 -3.34 -4.43
C ARG A 38 -7.29 -3.24 -5.33
N LEU A 39 -6.18 -3.83 -4.89
CA LEU A 39 -4.98 -4.04 -5.68
C LEU A 39 -4.25 -5.29 -5.20
N PHE A 40 -4.17 -6.31 -6.04
CA PHE A 40 -3.21 -7.39 -5.83
C PHE A 40 -1.85 -6.99 -6.40
N TRP A 41 -0.78 -7.31 -5.69
CA TRP A 41 0.56 -7.11 -6.22
C TRP A 41 0.79 -7.98 -7.45
N GLY A 42 1.46 -7.41 -8.45
CA GLY A 42 1.67 -8.02 -9.77
C GLY A 42 0.54 -7.74 -10.77
N GLU A 43 -0.60 -7.21 -10.33
CA GLU A 43 -1.66 -6.79 -11.25
C GLU A 43 -1.49 -5.34 -11.71
N PRO A 44 -1.88 -4.99 -12.95
CA PRO A 44 -1.83 -3.62 -13.43
C PRO A 44 -2.75 -2.71 -12.59
N PRO A 45 -2.25 -1.57 -12.09
CA PRO A 45 -3.02 -0.67 -11.22
C PRO A 45 -3.96 0.24 -12.03
N VAL A 46 -4.84 -0.32 -12.88
CA VAL A 46 -5.56 0.43 -13.94
C VAL A 46 -6.34 1.63 -13.39
N THR A 47 -7.09 1.46 -12.30
CA THR A 47 -7.95 2.50 -11.70
C THR A 47 -7.20 3.49 -10.83
N LEU A 48 -5.95 3.21 -10.44
CA LEU A 48 -5.19 4.08 -9.57
C LEU A 48 -4.70 5.33 -10.32
N GLN A 49 -4.95 6.47 -9.68
CA GLN A 49 -4.49 7.77 -10.13
C GLN A 49 -2.98 7.94 -9.87
N ARG A 50 -2.40 8.97 -10.50
CA ARG A 50 -1.04 9.39 -10.21
C ARG A 50 -0.89 9.76 -8.74
N SER A 51 0.23 9.33 -8.14
CA SER A 51 0.59 9.65 -6.77
C SER A 51 1.98 10.31 -6.72
N ASP A 52 2.18 11.23 -5.78
CA ASP A 52 3.49 11.81 -5.47
C ASP A 52 4.32 10.91 -4.54
N TRP A 53 3.61 10.09 -3.75
CA TRP A 53 4.18 9.18 -2.77
C TRP A 53 3.49 7.82 -2.83
N ILE A 54 4.29 6.76 -2.71
CA ILE A 54 3.84 5.39 -2.47
C ILE A 54 4.42 4.95 -1.13
N LEU A 55 3.55 4.50 -0.24
CA LEU A 55 3.91 4.09 1.11
C LEU A 55 3.60 2.61 1.30
N GLY A 56 4.53 1.89 1.93
CA GLY A 56 4.34 0.50 2.33
C GLY A 56 4.93 0.25 3.71
N SER A 57 4.16 -0.35 4.62
CA SER A 57 4.63 -0.67 5.97
C SER A 57 4.49 -2.17 6.23
N GLY A 58 5.59 -2.82 6.58
CA GLY A 58 5.60 -4.25 6.90
C GLY A 58 5.34 -5.16 5.70
N ILE A 59 5.40 -4.67 4.46
CA ILE A 59 5.01 -5.40 3.23
C ILE A 59 6.11 -6.27 2.61
N THR A 60 7.35 -6.20 3.11
CA THR A 60 8.49 -6.97 2.59
C THR A 60 8.67 -8.33 3.28
N TYR A 61 7.62 -8.84 3.93
CA TYR A 61 7.69 -9.98 4.86
C TYR A 61 7.86 -11.35 4.19
N SER A 62 7.35 -11.52 2.97
CA SER A 62 7.40 -12.77 2.21
C SER A 62 8.24 -12.59 0.96
N ARG A 63 9.27 -13.43 0.79
CA ARG A 63 10.14 -13.41 -0.41
C ARG A 63 9.37 -13.76 -1.68
N GLU A 64 8.37 -14.62 -1.58
CA GLU A 64 7.51 -15.02 -2.71
C GLU A 64 6.71 -13.85 -3.26
N LEU A 65 6.42 -12.86 -2.41
CA LEU A 65 5.69 -11.64 -2.79
C LEU A 65 6.60 -10.52 -3.30
N HIS A 66 7.93 -10.66 -3.23
CA HIS A 66 8.85 -9.59 -3.64
C HIS A 66 8.75 -9.29 -5.13
N ALA A 67 8.70 -10.32 -5.98
CA ALA A 67 8.57 -10.13 -7.43
C ALA A 67 7.26 -9.40 -7.81
N PRO A 68 6.05 -9.86 -7.39
CA PRO A 68 4.82 -9.13 -7.71
C PRO A 68 4.78 -7.72 -7.08
N LEU A 69 5.32 -7.53 -5.87
CA LEU A 69 5.43 -6.21 -5.25
C LEU A 69 6.28 -5.26 -6.10
N LEU A 70 7.45 -5.72 -6.57
CA LEU A 70 8.33 -4.93 -7.44
C LEU A 70 7.63 -4.57 -8.76
N THR A 71 6.91 -5.51 -9.38
CA THR A 71 6.11 -5.23 -10.58
C THR A 71 5.12 -4.10 -10.33
N THR A 72 4.34 -4.16 -9.25
CA THR A 72 3.38 -3.11 -8.90
C THR A 72 4.06 -1.76 -8.65
N LEU A 73 5.19 -1.73 -7.93
CA LEU A 73 5.93 -0.49 -7.68
C LEU A 73 6.47 0.13 -8.97
N CYS A 74 6.96 -0.70 -9.90
CA CYS A 74 7.40 -0.26 -11.23
C CYS A 74 6.24 0.34 -12.03
N ASP A 75 5.09 -0.33 -12.09
CA ASP A 75 3.91 0.16 -12.83
C ASP A 75 3.39 1.48 -12.26
N LEU A 76 3.34 1.61 -10.93
CA LEU A 76 2.94 2.85 -10.27
C LEU A 76 3.94 3.99 -10.56
N ARG A 77 5.25 3.70 -10.59
CA ARG A 77 6.29 4.68 -10.97
C ARG A 77 6.25 5.03 -12.45
N GLN A 78 5.87 4.13 -13.34
CA GLN A 78 5.67 4.47 -14.75
C GLN A 78 4.52 5.47 -14.92
N LYS A 79 3.44 5.31 -14.14
CA LYS A 79 2.34 6.29 -14.10
C LYS A 79 2.79 7.64 -13.51
N SER A 80 3.64 7.62 -12.49
CA SER A 80 4.19 8.80 -11.80
C SER A 80 5.73 8.74 -11.66
N PRO A 81 6.50 9.19 -12.68
CA PRO A 81 7.97 9.04 -12.68
C PRO A 81 8.68 9.71 -11.49
N GLU A 82 8.15 10.85 -11.05
CA GLU A 82 8.65 11.65 -9.93
C GLU A 82 8.21 11.12 -8.55
N CYS A 83 7.40 10.06 -8.51
CA CYS A 83 6.89 9.50 -7.27
C CYS A 83 8.02 8.95 -6.39
N ARG A 84 7.94 9.27 -5.09
CA ARG A 84 8.82 8.70 -4.07
C ARG A 84 8.19 7.44 -3.49
N VAL A 85 8.99 6.39 -3.37
CA VAL A 85 8.57 5.13 -2.72
C VAL A 85 9.25 5.03 -1.37
N VAL A 86 8.46 4.90 -0.30
CA VAL A 86 8.96 4.75 1.07
C VAL A 86 8.42 3.44 1.64
N LEU A 87 9.34 2.51 1.92
CA LEU A 87 9.03 1.23 2.52
C LEU A 87 9.59 1.18 3.95
N ALA A 88 8.72 1.05 4.93
CA ALA A 88 9.09 0.80 6.32
C ALA A 88 9.03 -0.70 6.59
N HIS A 89 10.10 -1.26 7.14
CA HIS A 89 10.18 -2.68 7.47
C HIS A 89 10.92 -2.92 8.77
N GLU A 90 10.49 -3.93 9.50
CA GLU A 90 11.21 -4.44 10.66
C GLU A 90 12.30 -5.41 10.19
N LYS A 91 13.48 -5.34 10.83
CA LYS A 91 14.53 -6.34 10.64
C LYS A 91 14.06 -7.67 11.24
N ARG A 92 13.66 -8.60 10.38
CA ARG A 92 13.35 -9.97 10.78
C ARG A 92 14.66 -10.75 10.97
N VAL A 93 14.94 -11.14 12.20
CA VAL A 93 16.07 -12.02 12.53
C VAL A 93 15.54 -13.47 12.47
N PRO A 94 16.24 -14.41 11.80
CA PRO A 94 15.87 -15.81 11.85
C PRO A 94 15.80 -16.28 13.31
N ILE A 95 14.69 -16.86 13.73
CA ILE A 95 14.62 -17.54 15.03
C ILE A 95 15.49 -18.80 14.87
N PRO A 96 16.52 -19.00 15.70
CA PRO A 96 17.29 -20.24 15.68
C PRO A 96 16.35 -21.41 15.92
N VAL A 97 16.28 -22.33 14.95
CA VAL A 97 15.53 -23.58 15.12
C VAL A 97 16.42 -24.52 15.92
N GLY A 98 16.13 -24.66 17.21
CA GLY A 98 16.77 -25.64 18.10
C GLY A 98 17.93 -25.10 18.93
N GLN A 99 17.70 -24.98 20.24
CA GLN A 99 18.64 -25.45 21.25
C GLN A 99 17.95 -26.58 22.02
#